data_AF-A0A1N6YXH6-F1
#
_entry.id   AF-A0A1N6YXH6-F1
#
_cell.length_a   1.000
_cell.length_b   1.000
_cell.length_c   1.000
_cell.angle_alpha   90.00
_cell.angle_beta   90.00
_cell.angle_gamma   90.00
#
_symmetry.space_group_name_H-M   'P 1'
#
loop_
_entity.id
_entity.type
_entity.pdbx_description
1 polymer ?
#
loop_
_entity_poly.entity_id
_entity_poly.type
_entity_poly.pdbx_seq_one_letter_code
_entity_poly.pdbx_strand_id
1 'polypeptide(L)'
;MSDFENVGGNSGCYCFDYPQEILAKTGTHGLTLPKRELYLTLARDVENDDPKSAAFFREVASHYPDCDSKGYEVDRDSQGNMLIDYDDWDELTAAQQRLRGNRGSAIALLDRLRFHLETMDDDIARKQEVDTIRRALNELVEPLSMR
;
A
#
# COMPACT_ATOMS: atom_id res chain seq x y z
N MET A 1 -25.36 -30.55 3.25
CA MET A 1 -25.57 -29.31 2.48
C MET A 1 -25.41 -28.18 3.45
N SER A 2 -24.30 -27.48 3.35
CA SER A 2 -24.02 -26.27 4.12
C SER A 2 -23.61 -25.24 3.08
N ASP A 3 -24.51 -24.30 2.84
CA ASP A 3 -24.39 -23.24 1.85
C ASP A 3 -23.21 -22.34 2.20
N PHE A 4 -22.04 -22.63 1.65
CA PHE A 4 -21.04 -21.60 1.41
C PHE A 4 -21.31 -21.10 0.00
N GLU A 5 -22.25 -20.17 -0.11
CA GLU A 5 -22.29 -19.28 -1.25
C GLU A 5 -20.89 -18.70 -1.40
N ASN A 6 -20.24 -19.13 -2.48
CA ASN A 6 -18.95 -18.69 -2.95
C ASN A 6 -19.15 -17.28 -3.52
N VAL A 7 -19.45 -16.30 -2.66
CA VAL A 7 -19.67 -14.90 -3.03
C VAL A 7 -18.31 -14.24 -3.16
N GLY A 8 -17.76 -14.28 -4.38
CA GLY A 8 -16.60 -13.48 -4.79
C GLY A 8 -15.29 -13.90 -4.13
N GLY A 9 -14.61 -14.89 -4.74
CA GLY A 9 -13.30 -15.36 -4.29
C GLY A 9 -12.32 -14.22 -4.03
N ASN A 10 -12.05 -14.01 -2.75
CA ASN A 10 -11.04 -13.07 -2.29
C ASN A 10 -9.65 -13.63 -2.61
N SER A 11 -9.16 -13.28 -3.80
CA SER A 11 -7.91 -13.82 -4.34
C SER A 11 -6.65 -13.32 -3.61
N GLY A 12 -6.80 -12.39 -2.66
CA GLY A 12 -5.72 -11.77 -1.90
C GLY A 12 -5.24 -12.52 -0.65
N CYS A 13 -5.96 -13.54 -0.18
CA CYS A 13 -5.65 -14.24 1.08
C CYS A 13 -5.48 -15.77 0.95
N TYR A 14 -4.76 -16.36 1.90
CA TYR A 14 -4.78 -17.79 2.21
C TYR A 14 -5.62 -18.03 3.48
N CYS A 15 -6.43 -19.08 3.46
CA CYS A 15 -7.22 -19.52 4.61
C CYS A 15 -6.70 -20.87 5.09
N PHE A 16 -6.42 -20.97 6.39
CA PHE A 16 -5.92 -22.18 7.03
C PHE A 16 -6.89 -22.61 8.12
N ASP A 17 -7.48 -23.79 7.97
CA ASP A 17 -8.36 -24.36 8.99
C ASP A 17 -7.53 -24.94 10.12
N TYR A 18 -8.00 -24.77 11.36
CA TYR A 18 -7.41 -25.44 12.50
C TYR A 18 -7.96 -26.86 12.67
N PRO A 19 -7.15 -27.79 13.24
CA PRO A 19 -7.62 -29.11 13.61
C PRO A 19 -8.83 -29.05 14.55
N GLN A 20 -9.74 -30.02 14.44
CA GLN A 20 -10.97 -30.02 15.23
C GLN A 20 -10.72 -30.01 16.74
N GLU A 21 -9.62 -30.60 17.20
CA GLU A 21 -9.25 -30.62 18.62
C GLU A 21 -8.90 -29.23 19.16
N ILE A 22 -8.39 -28.33 18.30
CA ILE A 22 -8.13 -26.94 18.65
C ILE A 22 -9.43 -26.15 18.62
N LEU A 23 -10.23 -26.30 17.57
CA LEU A 23 -11.54 -25.66 17.45
C LEU A 23 -12.44 -25.97 18.65
N ALA A 24 -12.54 -27.23 19.06
CA ALA A 24 -13.35 -27.64 20.20
C ALA A 24 -12.90 -27.02 21.53
N LYS A 25 -11.61 -26.66 21.65
CA LYS A 25 -11.04 -26.05 22.86
C LYS A 25 -11.14 -24.53 22.87
N THR A 26 -10.88 -23.89 21.73
CA THR A 26 -10.71 -22.42 21.65
C THR A 26 -11.90 -21.71 21.00
N GLY A 27 -12.78 -22.45 20.32
CA GLY A 27 -13.85 -21.88 19.50
C GLY A 27 -13.35 -21.14 18.26
N THR A 28 -12.06 -21.23 17.93
CA THR A 28 -11.47 -20.54 16.77
C THR A 28 -11.36 -21.49 15.59
N HIS A 29 -11.86 -21.06 14.43
CA HIS A 29 -12.01 -21.91 13.24
C HIS A 29 -10.76 -21.99 12.35
N GLY A 30 -9.89 -20.98 12.38
CA GLY A 30 -8.72 -20.96 11.53
C GLY A 30 -7.99 -19.61 11.54
N LEU A 31 -7.14 -19.43 10.54
CA LEU A 31 -6.37 -18.22 10.27
C LEU A 31 -6.58 -17.78 8.83
N THR A 32 -6.88 -16.49 8.64
CA THR A 32 -6.80 -15.82 7.35
C THR A 32 -5.51 -15.02 7.30
N LEU A 33 -4.65 -15.29 6.30
CA LEU A 33 -3.38 -14.61 6.12
C LEU A 33 -3.33 -13.94 4.73
N PRO A 34 -3.14 -12.61 4.66
CA PRO A 34 -2.94 -11.91 3.38
C PRO A 34 -1.69 -12.44 2.66
N LYS A 35 -1.80 -12.67 1.35
CA LYS A 35 -0.69 -13.16 0.52
C LYS A 35 0.50 -12.22 0.57
N ARG A 36 0.24 -10.91 0.51
CA ARG A 36 1.25 -9.87 0.64
C ARG A 36 2.06 -10.01 1.93
N GLU A 37 1.38 -10.12 3.07
CA GLU A 37 2.06 -10.23 4.38
C GLU A 37 2.84 -11.54 4.52
N LEU A 38 2.35 -12.64 3.94
CA LEU A 38 3.10 -13.90 3.88
C LEU A 38 4.45 -13.70 3.16
N TYR A 39 4.45 -13.12 1.96
CA TYR A 39 5.68 -12.90 1.20
C TYR A 39 6.60 -11.86 1.86
N LEU A 40 6.06 -10.81 2.49
CA LEU A 40 6.86 -9.87 3.27
C LEU A 40 7.51 -10.54 4.49
N THR A 41 6.80 -11.48 5.14
CA THR A 41 7.36 -12.26 6.25
C THR A 41 8.51 -13.13 5.77
N LEU A 42 8.33 -13.85 4.65
CA LEU A 42 9.41 -14.63 4.03
C LEU A 42 10.61 -13.76 3.63
N ALA A 43 10.36 -12.55 3.14
CA ALA A 43 11.42 -11.59 2.81
C ALA A 43 12.23 -11.18 4.04
N ARG A 44 11.56 -10.90 5.17
CA ARG A 44 12.20 -10.52 6.45
C ARG A 44 13.06 -11.67 7.00
N ASP A 45 12.57 -12.91 6.90
CA ASP A 45 13.27 -14.08 7.43
C ASP A 45 14.60 -14.36 6.71
N VAL A 46 14.66 -14.09 5.40
CA VAL A 46 15.87 -14.37 4.59
C VAL A 46 16.73 -13.13 4.35
N GLU A 47 16.35 -11.95 4.85
CA GLU A 47 16.99 -10.68 4.54
C GLU A 47 18.48 -10.63 4.87
N ASN A 48 18.88 -11.23 5.99
CA ASN A 48 20.28 -11.21 6.45
C ASN A 48 21.15 -12.24 5.73
N ASP A 49 20.57 -13.37 5.30
CA ASP A 49 21.32 -14.52 4.77
C ASP A 49 21.29 -14.58 3.22
N ASP A 50 20.18 -14.17 2.61
CA ASP A 50 19.98 -14.13 1.16
C ASP A 50 19.19 -12.89 0.72
N PRO A 51 19.89 -11.74 0.55
CA PRO A 51 19.26 -10.49 0.13
C PRO A 51 18.58 -10.57 -1.24
N LYS A 52 19.02 -11.48 -2.12
CA LYS A 52 18.45 -11.64 -3.46
C LYS A 52 17.08 -12.30 -3.37
N SER A 53 16.95 -13.35 -2.57
CA SER A 53 15.65 -13.97 -2.29
C SER A 53 14.73 -13.02 -1.53
N ALA A 54 15.26 -12.20 -0.61
CA ALA A 54 14.46 -11.18 0.07
C ALA A 54 13.89 -10.14 -0.91
N ALA A 55 14.70 -9.66 -1.86
CA ALA A 55 14.22 -8.74 -2.90
C ALA A 55 13.15 -9.38 -3.79
N PHE A 56 13.35 -10.64 -4.19
CA PHE A 56 12.35 -11.41 -4.94
C PHE A 56 11.02 -11.51 -4.19
N PHE A 57 11.03 -11.85 -2.90
CA PHE A 57 9.79 -11.94 -2.12
C PHE A 57 9.10 -10.59 -1.93
N ARG A 58 9.84 -9.48 -1.82
CA ARG A 58 9.24 -8.13 -1.80
C ARG A 58 8.60 -7.76 -3.14
N GLU A 59 9.25 -8.11 -4.24
CA GLU A 59 8.70 -7.93 -5.58
C GLU A 59 7.40 -8.73 -5.73
N VAL A 60 7.40 -10.02 -5.35
CA VAL A 60 6.19 -10.85 -5.35
C VAL A 60 5.10 -10.25 -4.45
N ALA A 61 5.45 -9.77 -3.25
CA ALA A 61 4.51 -9.11 -2.35
C ALA A 61 3.87 -7.85 -2.98
N SER A 62 4.63 -7.11 -3.78
CA SER A 62 4.15 -5.88 -4.43
C SER A 62 3.00 -6.10 -5.41
N HIS A 63 2.84 -7.33 -5.92
CA HIS A 63 1.74 -7.71 -6.81
C HIS A 63 0.43 -8.07 -6.09
N TYR A 64 0.44 -8.16 -4.76
CA TYR A 64 -0.75 -8.46 -3.98
C TYR A 64 -1.22 -7.23 -3.21
N PRO A 65 -2.54 -7.04 -3.07
CA PRO A 65 -3.12 -5.94 -2.31
C PRO A 65 -2.85 -6.10 -0.81
N ASP A 66 -2.92 -4.98 -0.09
CA ASP A 66 -3.07 -5.02 1.35
C ASP A 66 -4.47 -5.53 1.71
N CYS A 67 -4.60 -6.24 2.83
CA CYS A 67 -5.89 -6.76 3.29
C CYS A 67 -6.13 -6.43 4.77
N ASP A 68 -7.39 -6.32 5.15
CA ASP A 68 -7.80 -6.14 6.54
C ASP A 68 -7.74 -7.46 7.33
N SER A 69 -8.07 -7.39 8.63
CA SER A 69 -8.10 -8.55 9.52
C SER A 69 -9.11 -9.65 9.14
N LYS A 70 -10.05 -9.35 8.25
CA LYS A 70 -11.04 -10.30 7.72
C LYS A 70 -10.67 -10.78 6.31
N GLY A 71 -9.55 -10.28 5.78
CA GLY A 71 -9.00 -10.62 4.49
C GLY A 71 -9.47 -9.71 3.34
N TYR A 72 -10.35 -8.75 3.56
CA TYR A 72 -10.82 -7.86 2.49
C TYR A 72 -9.70 -6.94 2.02
N GLU A 73 -9.59 -6.75 0.71
CA GLU A 73 -8.62 -5.82 0.12
C GLU A 73 -8.89 -4.40 0.65
N VAL A 74 -7.83 -3.72 1.06
CA VAL A 74 -7.88 -2.34 1.55
C VAL A 74 -6.77 -1.53 0.90
N ASP A 75 -7.12 -0.34 0.46
CA ASP A 75 -6.10 0.61 0.03
C ASP A 75 -5.37 1.17 1.24
N ARG A 76 -4.05 1.32 1.13
CA ARG A 76 -3.21 1.92 2.18
C ARG A 76 -2.35 3.03 1.60
N ASP A 77 -2.12 4.08 2.40
CA ASP A 77 -1.19 5.14 2.03
C ASP A 77 0.27 4.66 2.06
N SER A 78 1.20 5.51 1.62
CA SER A 78 2.65 5.21 1.61
C SER A 78 3.27 5.02 3.00
N GLN A 79 2.52 5.31 4.07
CA GLN A 79 2.91 5.08 5.46
C GLN A 79 2.22 3.83 6.06
N GLY A 80 1.42 3.11 5.27
CA GLY A 80 0.73 1.89 5.68
C GLY A 80 -0.56 2.14 6.45
N ASN A 81 -1.09 3.36 6.48
CA ASN A 81 -2.42 3.63 7.06
C ASN A 81 -3.50 3.18 6.09
N MET A 82 -4.57 2.55 6.59
CA MET A 82 -5.74 2.25 5.76
C MET A 82 -6.32 3.55 5.21
N LEU A 83 -6.36 3.66 3.89
CA LEU A 83 -7.22 4.58 3.18
C LEU A 83 -8.64 4.03 3.37
N ILE A 84 -9.27 4.47 4.46
CA ILE A 84 -10.70 4.24 4.62
C ILE A 84 -11.35 5.05 3.50
N ASP A 85 -11.86 4.37 2.48
CA ASP A 85 -12.86 4.92 1.59
C ASP A 85 -14.12 5.19 2.43
N TYR A 86 -14.08 6.28 3.17
CA TYR A 86 -15.30 7.01 3.41
C TYR A 86 -15.70 7.53 2.03
N ASP A 87 -16.63 6.81 1.41
CA ASP A 87 -17.47 7.29 0.30
C ASP A 87 -18.43 8.37 0.84
N ASP A 88 -17.91 9.26 1.68
CA ASP A 88 -18.59 10.43 2.25
C ASP A 88 -18.51 11.62 1.29
N TRP A 89 -18.04 11.40 0.05
CA TRP A 89 -17.87 12.46 -0.92
C TRP A 89 -19.16 13.26 -1.10
N ASP A 90 -20.30 12.57 -1.15
CA ASP A 90 -21.62 13.18 -1.24
C ASP A 90 -22.10 13.81 0.09
N GLU A 91 -21.51 13.42 1.21
CA GLU A 91 -21.78 13.96 2.56
C GLU A 91 -20.91 15.20 2.88
N LEU A 92 -19.84 15.44 2.11
CA LEU A 92 -18.97 16.61 2.26
C LEU A 92 -19.64 17.89 1.75
N THR A 93 -19.43 18.99 2.48
CA THR A 93 -19.78 20.32 1.96
C THR A 93 -18.93 20.66 0.73
N ALA A 94 -19.43 21.52 -0.16
CA ALA A 94 -18.70 21.96 -1.36
C ALA A 94 -17.29 22.54 -1.06
N ALA A 95 -17.12 23.17 0.11
CA ALA A 95 -15.82 23.67 0.56
C ALA A 95 -14.85 22.52 0.94
N GLN A 96 -15.35 21.47 1.59
CA GLN A 96 -14.57 20.30 1.96
C GLN A 96 -14.21 19.44 0.73
N GLN A 97 -15.15 19.25 -0.19
CA GLN A 97 -14.89 18.58 -1.48
C GLN A 97 -13.78 19.31 -2.26
N ARG A 98 -13.87 20.64 -2.36
CA ARG A 98 -12.84 21.44 -3.02
C ARG A 98 -11.49 21.32 -2.32
N LEU A 99 -11.45 21.34 -0.99
CA LEU A 99 -10.21 21.17 -0.24
C LEU A 99 -9.59 19.78 -0.45
N ARG A 100 -10.40 18.71 -0.38
CA ARG A 100 -9.98 17.32 -0.61
C ARG A 100 -9.52 17.11 -2.05
N GLY A 101 -10.27 17.59 -3.03
CA GLY A 101 -9.90 17.55 -4.45
C GLY A 101 -8.61 18.31 -4.75
N ASN A 102 -8.41 19.49 -4.14
CA ASN A 102 -7.16 20.24 -4.29
C ASN A 102 -5.96 19.49 -3.69
N ARG A 103 -6.12 18.86 -2.52
CA ARG A 103 -5.09 18.01 -1.91
C ARG A 103 -4.77 16.80 -2.79
N GLY A 104 -5.78 16.09 -3.27
CA GLY A 104 -5.61 14.95 -4.18
C GLY A 104 -4.91 15.33 -5.47
N SER A 105 -5.28 16.47 -6.07
CA SER A 105 -4.63 17.01 -7.27
C SER A 105 -3.16 17.35 -7.04
N ALA A 106 -2.83 17.93 -5.88
CA ALA A 106 -1.46 18.24 -5.51
C ALA A 106 -0.61 16.97 -5.32
N ILE A 107 -1.16 15.94 -4.66
CA ILE A 107 -0.49 14.64 -4.48
C ILE A 107 -0.23 13.99 -5.84
N ALA A 108 -1.23 13.92 -6.72
CA ALA A 108 -1.07 13.33 -8.05
C ALA A 108 0.00 14.01 -8.90
N LEU A 109 0.14 15.34 -8.79
CA LEU A 109 1.20 16.09 -9.45
C LEU A 109 2.59 15.74 -8.90
N LEU A 110 2.72 15.57 -7.58
CA LEU A 110 3.98 15.17 -6.94
C LEU A 110 4.37 13.74 -7.32
N ASP A 111 3.42 12.80 -7.35
CA ASP A 111 3.68 11.42 -7.77
C ASP A 111 4.13 11.34 -9.22
N ARG A 112 3.49 12.12 -10.11
CA ARG A 112 3.91 12.23 -11.51
C ARG A 112 5.32 12.80 -11.64
N LEU A 113 5.66 13.81 -10.85
CA LEU A 113 7.00 14.40 -10.85
C LEU A 113 8.04 13.39 -10.36
N ARG A 114 7.74 12.65 -9.29
CA ARG A 114 8.59 11.57 -8.78
C ARG A 114 8.84 10.51 -9.84
N PHE A 115 7.78 10.02 -10.50
CA PHE A 115 7.89 9.05 -11.58
C PHE A 115 8.80 9.53 -12.72
N HIS A 116 8.63 10.79 -13.16
CA HIS A 116 9.50 11.35 -14.19
C HIS A 116 10.95 11.41 -13.75
N LEU A 117 11.24 11.80 -12.51
CA LEU A 117 12.61 11.81 -11.98
C LEU A 117 13.20 10.39 -11.87
N GLU A 118 12.43 9.40 -11.43
CA GLU A 118 12.87 8.00 -11.32
C GLU A 118 13.12 7.34 -12.68
N THR A 119 12.44 7.81 -13.73
CA THR A 119 12.56 7.28 -15.11
C THR A 119 13.50 8.10 -16.00
N MET A 120 14.05 9.20 -15.51
CA MET A 120 15.05 9.97 -16.26
C MET A 120 16.37 9.19 -16.34
N ASP A 121 16.93 9.08 -17.55
CA ASP A 121 18.27 8.53 -17.75
C ASP A 121 19.32 9.36 -16.98
N ASP A 122 20.32 8.68 -16.41
CA ASP A 122 21.48 9.27 -15.71
C ASP A 122 22.46 9.97 -16.68
N ASP A 123 21.95 10.91 -17.46
CA ASP A 123 22.72 11.77 -18.34
C ASP A 123 23.16 13.04 -17.59
N ILE A 124 24.49 13.24 -17.52
CA ILE A 124 25.11 14.43 -16.92
C ILE A 124 24.57 15.73 -17.56
N ALA A 125 24.16 15.68 -18.83
CA ALA A 125 23.57 16.84 -19.52
C ALA A 125 22.21 17.28 -18.91
N ARG A 126 21.46 16.38 -18.28
CA ARG A 126 20.15 16.66 -17.65
C ARG A 126 20.26 17.08 -16.18
N LYS A 127 21.47 17.14 -15.63
CA LYS A 127 21.74 17.56 -14.25
C LYS A 127 21.13 18.93 -13.90
N GLN A 128 21.16 19.88 -14.83
CA GLN A 128 20.56 21.21 -14.62
C GLN A 128 19.03 21.16 -14.46
N GLU A 129 18.35 20.27 -15.18
CA GLU A 129 16.90 20.10 -15.07
C GLU A 129 16.53 19.49 -13.71
N VAL A 130 17.27 18.46 -13.28
CA VAL A 130 17.10 17.83 -11.96
C VAL A 130 17.37 18.83 -10.83
N ASP A 131 18.44 19.63 -10.93
CA ASP A 131 18.77 20.65 -9.93
C ASP A 131 17.71 21.77 -9.89
N THR A 132 17.11 22.13 -11.04
CA THR A 132 16.01 23.10 -11.12
C THR A 132 14.76 22.57 -10.44
N ILE A 133 14.39 21.32 -10.69
CA ILE A 133 13.25 20.66 -10.05
C ILE A 133 13.47 20.56 -8.53
N ARG A 134 14.67 20.16 -8.10
CA ARG A 134 15.03 20.09 -6.68
C ARG A 134 14.92 21.44 -5.99
N ARG A 135 15.36 22.52 -6.63
CA ARG A 135 15.25 23.88 -6.08
C ARG A 135 13.80 24.33 -5.95
N ALA A 136 12.99 24.12 -6.99
CA ALA A 136 11.56 24.45 -6.96
C ALA A 136 10.81 23.65 -5.88
N LEU A 137 11.14 22.38 -5.70
CA LEU A 137 10.60 21.55 -4.61
C LEU A 137 11.02 22.07 -3.23
N ASN A 138 12.29 22.43 -3.04
CA ASN A 138 12.75 23.00 -1.78
C ASN A 138 12.03 24.31 -1.44
N GLU A 139 11.85 25.21 -2.40
CA GLU A 139 11.11 26.48 -2.19
C GLU A 139 9.63 26.25 -1.82
N LEU A 140 9.02 25.16 -2.30
CA LEU A 140 7.65 24.76 -1.92
C LEU A 140 7.57 24.14 -0.52
N VAL A 141 8.62 23.44 -0.07
CA VAL A 141 8.63 22.70 1.19
C VAL A 141 9.21 23.51 2.36
N GLU A 142 10.09 24.47 2.12
CA GLU A 142 10.71 25.33 3.15
C GLU A 142 9.69 26.01 4.10
N PRO A 143 8.54 26.53 3.61
CA PRO A 143 7.50 27.10 4.47
C PRO A 143 6.78 26.08 5.36
N LEU A 144 6.85 24.79 5.03
CA LEU A 144 6.22 23.69 5.77
C LEU A 144 7.11 23.22 6.93
N SER A 145 8.43 23.40 6.83
CA SER A 145 9.42 23.00 7.83
C SER A 145 9.62 24.00 8.98
N MET A 146 9.02 25.19 8.90
CA MET A 146 9.08 26.24 9.93
C MET A 146 7.86 26.27 10.88
N ARG A 147 7.08 25.19 10.93
CA ARG A 147 5.97 25.02 11.87
C ARG A 147 6.27 23.97 12.93
#